data_AF-A0A803MM01-F1
#
_entry.id   AF-A0A803MM01-F1
#
_cell.length_a   1.000
_cell.length_b   1.000
_cell.length_c   1.000
_cell.angle_alpha   90.00
_cell.angle_beta   90.00
_cell.angle_gamma   90.00
#
_symmetry.space_group_name_H-M   'P 1'
#
loop_
_entity.id
_entity.type
_entity.pdbx_description
1 polymer ?
#
loop_
_entity_poly.entity_id
_entity_poly.type
_entity_poly.pdbx_seq_one_letter_code
_entity_poly.pdbx_strand_id
1 'polypeptide(L)'
;MPWVWVMAFNTINILIPYLLIYNHGLIFSLAADDAANLTSLADKRVAAGFISIDCGMVGDPQYSKDNGVYYTSDIGFINTGTNMDVQVDYQSSHWPMYNTVRSFPDGSRNCYTLKPLQGKNTHYLIRARFHYGNYDGLNRKPRFDLYIGVNYWATVKFISVENKPFYEIIYTSPVDLIYVCLVNTGSGTPFISGLELRPLNNSIYKSPKGALAFYLRLDAGISVTDTDPLKGHYSSIKDDPYDRPWALANKLWASWDSLSSNASMNFSFTDAYELPPSVLKTAAIPEHGGDSLMFDWNYSSITGSYQVYWHFAEILKLGINDSREFSISMSGNFESGKISPEYGRPITVVSPVTQFDESQLKFNIMKTSNSTLPPILNALEIYKVLDLPASATYQKDVDAILNVKMNYTVPKDWQGDPCLPHAPWDGLNCSNSVDNHPPRIISLNLSHNSLTGVIPDFLAELPSLRTIDLTSNNLVGRVPIALSKKKEDGSLNLRFGHH
;
A
#
# COMPACT_ATOMS: atom_id res chain seq x y z
N MET A 1 11.21 55.21 40.12
CA MET A 1 12.67 55.13 39.95
C MET A 1 13.11 53.72 40.37
N PRO A 2 13.97 52.99 39.64
CA PRO A 2 14.69 53.44 38.45
C PRO A 2 14.87 52.40 37.30
N TRP A 3 15.37 52.95 36.17
CA TRP A 3 16.05 52.40 34.98
C TRP A 3 15.33 51.49 33.96
N VAL A 4 15.01 52.17 32.85
CA VAL A 4 14.72 51.70 31.51
C VAL A 4 16.03 51.53 30.73
N TRP A 5 16.14 50.47 29.92
CA TRP A 5 16.89 50.53 28.66
C TRP A 5 15.91 50.24 27.51
N VAL A 6 15.72 51.25 26.66
CA VAL A 6 15.05 51.15 25.37
C VAL A 6 16.09 50.68 24.35
N MET A 7 15.75 49.68 23.55
CA MET A 7 15.99 49.76 22.11
C MET A 7 14.76 49.21 21.39
N ALA A 8 14.19 50.10 20.58
CA ALA A 8 12.97 49.96 19.82
C ALA A 8 13.31 49.63 18.36
N PHE A 9 12.62 48.61 17.85
CA PHE A 9 12.09 48.39 16.50
C PHE A 9 12.98 48.59 15.26
N ASN A 10 13.06 47.53 14.43
CA ASN A 10 12.29 47.51 13.18
C ASN A 10 12.03 46.07 12.66
N THR A 11 10.75 45.68 12.68
CA THR A 11 9.95 44.95 11.66
C THR A 11 10.63 43.81 10.87
N ILE A 12 10.13 42.56 10.91
CA ILE A 12 8.85 42.13 10.28
C ILE A 12 8.20 40.96 11.08
N ASN A 13 6.91 41.15 11.41
CA ASN A 13 5.92 40.12 11.79
C ASN A 13 5.79 39.07 10.67
N ILE A 14 5.63 37.77 10.93
CA ILE A 14 4.33 37.14 11.20
C ILE A 14 4.53 35.88 12.09
N LEU A 15 3.98 35.98 13.31
CA LEU A 15 3.34 34.96 14.16
C LEU A 15 3.76 33.46 14.07
N ILE A 16 4.58 33.06 15.03
CA ILE A 16 4.39 31.87 15.91
C ILE A 16 3.23 32.21 16.90
N PRO A 17 2.41 31.29 17.48
CA PRO A 17 2.58 29.84 17.68
C PRO A 17 1.33 28.96 17.40
N TYR A 18 1.53 27.71 16.97
CA TYR A 18 0.85 26.57 17.59
C TYR A 18 1.80 25.38 17.61
N LEU A 19 2.55 25.29 18.70
CA LEU A 19 3.33 24.14 19.11
C LEU A 19 2.67 23.64 20.39
N LEU A 20 1.88 22.57 20.28
CA LEU A 20 1.47 21.67 21.37
C LEU A 20 1.12 20.29 20.77
N ILE A 21 2.17 19.49 20.58
CA ILE A 21 2.31 18.06 20.89
C ILE A 21 1.06 17.17 20.76
N TYR A 22 1.11 16.21 19.82
CA TYR A 22 0.75 14.80 20.07
C TYR A 22 1.89 13.90 19.55
N ASN A 23 2.24 12.93 20.38
CA ASN A 23 3.56 12.31 20.51
C ASN A 23 4.15 11.60 19.28
N HIS A 24 5.40 12.00 19.01
CA HIS A 24 6.55 11.28 18.46
C HIS A 24 6.51 10.67 17.05
N GLY A 25 6.41 11.56 16.05
CA GLY A 25 7.03 11.39 14.74
C GLY A 25 7.99 12.55 14.45
N LEU A 26 9.21 12.51 15.00
CA LEU A 26 10.27 13.44 14.61
C LEU A 26 10.87 12.96 13.29
N ILE A 27 10.30 13.41 12.17
CA ILE A 27 10.94 13.32 10.86
C ILE A 27 11.80 14.58 10.72
N PHE A 28 13.12 14.41 10.68
CA PHE A 28 14.00 15.43 10.11
C PHE A 28 13.59 15.62 8.65
N SER A 29 12.97 16.75 8.33
CA SER A 29 12.86 17.20 6.95
C SER A 29 14.25 17.63 6.48
N LEU A 30 15.04 16.68 5.97
CA LEU A 30 16.16 17.05 5.12
C LEU A 30 15.56 17.56 3.80
N ALA A 31 16.07 18.69 3.32
CA ALA A 31 15.72 19.19 2.00
C ALA A 31 16.01 18.08 0.97
N ALA A 32 15.19 17.98 -0.09
CA ALA A 32 15.32 16.93 -1.10
C ALA A 32 16.74 16.85 -1.73
N ASP A 33 17.51 17.93 -1.67
CA ASP A 33 18.89 18.00 -2.15
C ASP A 33 19.91 17.29 -1.24
N ASP A 34 19.63 17.09 0.06
CA ASP A 34 20.51 16.39 1.00
C ASP A 34 20.38 14.85 0.94
N ALA A 35 19.29 14.34 0.36
CA ALA A 35 19.07 12.89 0.20
C ALA A 35 20.11 12.24 -0.73
N ALA A 36 20.71 13.02 -1.63
CA ALA A 36 21.75 12.56 -2.56
C ALA A 36 23.08 12.18 -1.86
N ASN A 37 23.31 12.66 -0.63
CA ASN A 37 24.52 12.38 0.17
C ASN A 37 24.35 11.25 1.20
N LEU A 38 23.20 10.58 1.22
CA LEU A 38 22.96 9.44 2.11
C LEU A 38 23.72 8.21 1.64
N THR A 39 24.67 7.75 2.47
CA THR A 39 25.55 6.61 2.13
C THR A 39 24.93 5.26 2.48
N SER A 40 24.02 5.20 3.46
CA SER A 40 23.36 3.95 3.85
C SER A 40 21.98 3.81 3.20
N LEU A 41 21.61 2.58 2.82
CA LEU A 41 20.29 2.27 2.26
C LEU A 41 19.17 2.53 3.28
N ALA A 42 19.45 2.35 4.57
CA ALA A 42 18.51 2.64 5.64
C ALA A 42 18.13 4.14 5.64
N ASP A 43 19.12 5.04 5.54
CA ASP A 43 18.85 6.47 5.52
C ASP A 43 18.07 6.88 4.27
N LYS A 44 18.41 6.30 3.11
CA LYS A 44 17.65 6.54 1.88
C LYS A 44 16.18 6.17 2.02
N ARG A 45 15.86 5.06 2.69
CA ARG A 45 14.48 4.63 2.93
C ARG A 45 13.73 5.55 3.90
N VAL A 46 14.41 6.04 4.94
CA VAL A 46 13.84 7.03 5.87
C VAL A 46 13.56 8.34 5.12
N ALA A 47 14.53 8.85 4.36
CA ALA A 47 14.37 10.06 3.56
C ALA A 47 13.30 9.90 2.47
N ALA A 48 13.17 8.70 1.91
CA ALA A 48 12.09 8.38 0.98
C ALA A 48 10.71 8.34 1.65
N GLY A 49 10.59 8.38 2.98
CA GLY A 49 9.30 8.42 3.66
C GLY A 49 8.62 7.05 3.78
N PHE A 50 9.40 5.98 4.00
CA PHE A 50 8.84 4.66 4.26
C PHE A 50 7.95 4.67 5.52
N ILE A 51 6.81 4.01 5.45
CA ILE A 51 5.96 3.74 6.61
C ILE A 51 5.94 2.22 6.82
N SER A 52 6.32 1.74 8.00
CA SER A 52 6.18 0.33 8.36
C SER A 52 5.60 0.23 9.77
N ILE A 53 4.47 -0.45 9.88
CA ILE A 53 3.66 -0.50 11.08
C ILE A 53 3.61 -1.94 11.55
N ASP A 54 3.98 -2.16 12.82
CA ASP A 54 3.73 -3.38 13.58
C ASP A 54 2.39 -3.22 14.31
N CYS A 55 1.37 -3.94 13.82
CA CYS A 55 0.01 -3.79 14.27
C CYS A 55 -0.25 -4.62 15.53
N GLY A 56 -0.81 -3.99 16.56
CA GLY A 56 -1.02 -4.62 17.86
C GLY A 56 0.18 -4.54 18.80
N MET A 57 1.32 -3.99 18.35
CA MET A 57 2.47 -3.75 19.21
C MET A 57 2.11 -2.76 20.32
N VAL A 58 2.45 -3.11 21.57
CA VAL A 58 2.15 -2.29 22.74
C VAL A 58 3.28 -1.30 23.02
N GLY A 59 2.93 -0.03 23.22
CA GLY A 59 3.86 1.04 23.55
C GLY A 59 4.39 1.80 22.32
N ASP A 60 5.49 2.51 22.52
CA ASP A 60 6.24 3.21 21.47
C ASP A 60 7.65 2.61 21.24
N PRO A 61 7.86 1.27 21.25
CA PRO A 61 9.14 0.73 20.84
C PRO A 61 9.25 0.85 19.31
N GLN A 62 10.22 1.62 18.83
CA GLN A 62 10.67 1.54 17.45
C GLN A 62 11.78 0.50 17.36
N TYR A 63 11.75 -0.34 16.32
CA TYR A 63 12.84 -1.26 16.06
C TYR A 63 13.24 -1.26 14.58
N SER A 64 14.52 -1.48 14.33
CA SER A 64 15.05 -1.68 12.98
C SER A 64 15.28 -3.15 12.72
N LYS A 65 15.05 -3.56 11.47
CA LYS A 65 15.43 -4.87 10.98
C LYS A 65 16.80 -4.80 10.32
N ASP A 66 17.50 -5.93 10.20
CA ASP A 66 18.82 -6.05 9.56
C ASP A 66 18.90 -5.51 8.12
N ASN A 67 17.75 -5.39 7.44
CA ASN A 67 17.69 -4.79 6.11
C ASN A 67 17.68 -3.26 6.15
N GLY A 68 17.52 -2.61 7.31
CA GLY A 68 17.45 -1.15 7.46
C GLY A 68 16.03 -0.57 7.37
N VAL A 69 14.99 -1.40 7.52
CA VAL A 69 13.59 -0.94 7.64
C VAL A 69 13.25 -0.73 9.11
N TYR A 70 12.62 0.39 9.43
CA TYR A 70 12.15 0.74 10.76
C TYR A 70 10.65 0.47 10.89
N TYR A 71 10.26 -0.24 11.95
CA TYR A 71 8.87 -0.48 12.33
C TYR A 71 8.51 0.33 13.57
N THR A 72 7.28 0.84 13.58
CA THR A 72 6.66 1.56 14.69
C THR A 72 5.31 0.93 15.03
N SER A 73 4.73 1.25 16.19
CA SER A 73 3.40 0.79 16.55
C SER A 73 2.33 1.46 15.68
N ASP A 74 1.14 0.87 15.64
CA ASP A 74 -0.02 1.41 14.93
C ASP A 74 -0.72 2.59 15.64
N ILE A 75 -0.12 3.09 16.72
CA ILE A 75 -0.59 4.28 17.43
C ILE A 75 -0.60 5.48 16.47
N GLY A 76 -1.73 6.18 16.42
CA GLY A 76 -1.92 7.34 15.55
C GLY A 76 -2.36 7.01 14.11
N PHE A 77 -2.28 5.74 13.69
CA PHE A 77 -2.77 5.31 12.38
C PHE A 77 -4.20 4.77 12.42
N ILE A 78 -4.64 4.28 13.58
CA ILE A 78 -5.99 3.76 13.81
C ILE A 78 -6.39 3.96 15.29
N ASN A 79 -7.69 4.07 15.58
CA ASN A 79 -8.23 4.33 16.92
C ASN A 79 -9.24 3.28 17.42
N THR A 80 -9.46 2.21 16.67
CA THR A 80 -10.33 1.06 17.02
C THR A 80 -9.54 -0.24 17.09
N GLY A 81 -10.21 -1.32 17.48
CA GLY A 81 -9.63 -2.64 17.60
C GLY A 81 -8.88 -2.86 18.91
N THR A 82 -8.51 -4.12 19.14
CA THR A 82 -7.84 -4.60 20.34
C THR A 82 -6.52 -5.26 19.95
N ASN A 83 -5.46 -4.95 20.69
CA ASN A 83 -4.16 -5.60 20.51
C ASN A 83 -4.22 -7.01 21.07
N MET A 84 -3.74 -7.99 20.31
CA MET A 84 -3.71 -9.39 20.68
C MET A 84 -2.35 -10.00 20.38
N ASP A 85 -1.92 -10.93 21.21
CA ASP A 85 -0.72 -11.73 20.98
C ASP A 85 -1.06 -12.99 20.19
N VAL A 86 -0.21 -13.32 19.24
CA VAL A 86 -0.21 -14.64 18.60
C VAL A 86 0.20 -15.70 19.62
N GLN A 87 -0.42 -16.89 19.56
CA GLN A 87 -0.06 -17.98 20.47
C GLN A 87 1.41 -18.36 20.33
N VAL A 88 2.04 -18.68 21.47
CA VAL A 88 3.49 -18.92 21.61
C VAL A 88 4.01 -19.92 20.58
N ASP A 89 3.26 -21.01 20.33
CA ASP A 89 3.64 -22.07 19.39
C ASP A 89 3.78 -21.60 17.94
N TYR A 90 3.18 -20.44 17.61
CA TYR A 90 3.20 -19.86 16.27
C TYR A 90 4.07 -18.60 16.16
N GLN A 91 4.62 -18.10 17.27
CA GLN A 91 5.44 -16.89 17.26
C GLN A 91 6.74 -17.06 16.46
N SER A 92 7.25 -15.94 15.96
CA SER A 92 8.41 -15.82 15.09
C SER A 92 9.47 -14.93 15.72
N SER A 93 10.66 -15.48 15.97
CA SER A 93 11.80 -14.70 16.47
C SER A 93 12.40 -13.76 15.41
N HIS A 94 12.31 -14.12 14.13
CA HIS A 94 12.94 -13.38 13.03
C HIS A 94 12.08 -12.23 12.49
N TRP A 95 10.79 -12.23 12.83
CA TRP A 95 9.82 -11.26 12.32
C TRP A 95 8.87 -10.88 13.45
N PRO A 96 9.29 -9.94 14.33
CA PRO A 96 8.50 -9.52 15.50
C PRO A 96 7.09 -9.07 15.14
N MET A 97 6.91 -8.39 14.01
CA MET A 97 5.63 -7.96 13.44
C MET A 97 4.60 -9.09 13.24
N TYR A 98 4.99 -10.37 13.24
CA TYR A 98 4.05 -11.49 13.18
C TYR A 98 3.66 -12.05 14.56
N ASN A 99 4.17 -11.50 15.65
CA ASN A 99 3.88 -11.94 17.02
C ASN A 99 2.70 -11.22 17.64
N THR A 100 2.32 -10.07 17.09
CA THR A 100 1.19 -9.26 17.51
C THR A 100 0.22 -9.05 16.35
N VAL A 101 -1.05 -8.84 16.69
CA VAL A 101 -2.08 -8.40 15.75
C VAL A 101 -2.95 -7.33 16.37
N ARG A 102 -3.46 -6.40 15.55
CA ARG A 102 -4.65 -5.63 15.89
C ARG A 102 -5.88 -6.34 15.36
N SER A 103 -6.77 -6.75 16.27
CA SER A 103 -8.04 -7.43 15.98
C SER A 103 -9.22 -6.47 16.03
N PHE A 104 -10.19 -6.65 15.14
CA PHE A 104 -11.37 -5.79 15.01
C PHE A 104 -12.68 -6.57 15.19
N PRO A 105 -13.03 -6.96 16.43
CA PRO A 105 -14.28 -7.68 16.71
C PRO A 105 -15.52 -6.81 16.48
N ASP A 106 -15.38 -5.50 16.63
CA ASP A 106 -16.45 -4.53 16.51
C ASP A 106 -16.40 -3.78 15.17
N GLY A 107 -17.58 -3.37 14.71
CA GLY A 107 -17.75 -2.61 13.48
C GLY A 107 -17.73 -3.47 12.22
N SER A 108 -18.33 -2.93 11.15
CA SER A 108 -18.34 -3.57 9.83
C SER A 108 -17.09 -3.25 9.01
N ARG A 109 -16.39 -2.15 9.33
CA ARG A 109 -15.24 -1.64 8.60
C ARG A 109 -14.29 -0.92 9.57
N ASN A 110 -13.01 -1.23 9.48
CA ASN A 110 -11.97 -0.58 10.27
C ASN A 110 -10.84 -0.11 9.35
N CYS A 111 -10.48 1.17 9.39
CA CYS A 111 -9.57 1.78 8.41
C CYS A 111 -8.35 2.42 9.05
N TYR A 112 -7.17 1.99 8.61
CA TYR A 112 -5.93 2.69 8.85
C TYR A 112 -5.85 3.94 8.00
N THR A 113 -5.32 5.02 8.57
CA THR A 113 -5.04 6.27 7.85
C THR A 113 -3.54 6.43 7.70
N LEU A 114 -3.05 6.32 6.46
CA LEU A 114 -1.65 6.56 6.11
C LEU A 114 -1.49 7.97 5.56
N LYS A 115 -0.46 8.68 6.03
CA LYS A 115 -0.10 10.03 5.57
C LYS A 115 1.32 10.02 5.00
N PRO A 116 1.50 9.60 3.74
CA PRO A 116 2.81 9.58 3.11
C PRO A 116 3.38 10.99 2.94
N LEU A 117 4.72 11.11 2.94
CA LEU A 117 5.43 12.38 2.83
C LEU A 117 5.17 13.09 1.49
N GLN A 118 5.10 12.33 0.39
CA GLN A 118 4.91 12.85 -0.96
C GLN A 118 3.44 13.19 -1.28
N GLY A 119 2.48 12.67 -0.52
CA GLY A 119 1.06 12.95 -0.68
C GLY A 119 0.45 12.42 -1.99
N LYS A 120 -0.51 13.16 -2.54
CA LYS A 120 -1.27 12.79 -3.75
C LYS A 120 -0.41 12.69 -5.02
N ASN A 121 -0.94 12.02 -6.03
CA ASN A 121 -0.35 11.80 -7.36
C ASN A 121 1.02 11.09 -7.34
N THR A 122 1.29 10.34 -6.28
CA THR A 122 2.50 9.54 -6.12
C THR A 122 2.14 8.07 -6.19
N HIS A 123 3.02 7.27 -6.80
CA HIS A 123 2.91 5.81 -6.83
C HIS A 123 3.42 5.24 -5.51
N TYR A 124 2.61 4.40 -4.89
CA TYR A 124 2.94 3.72 -3.65
C TYR A 124 2.79 2.23 -3.83
N LEU A 125 3.79 1.46 -3.42
CA LEU A 125 3.62 0.06 -3.11
C LEU A 125 3.15 -0.03 -1.65
N ILE A 126 1.97 -0.60 -1.45
CA ILE A 126 1.34 -0.78 -0.14
C ILE A 126 1.19 -2.28 0.09
N ARG A 127 1.59 -2.75 1.27
CA ARG A 127 1.55 -4.16 1.64
C ARG A 127 0.91 -4.34 3.00
N ALA A 128 -0.12 -5.19 3.06
CA ALA A 128 -0.74 -5.65 4.29
C ALA A 128 -0.30 -7.09 4.58
N ARG A 129 0.18 -7.34 5.80
CA ARG A 129 0.69 -8.64 6.24
C ARG A 129 -0.19 -9.20 7.34
N PHE A 130 -0.44 -10.50 7.28
CA PHE A 130 -1.31 -11.20 8.20
C PHE A 130 -0.65 -12.47 8.72
N HIS A 131 -0.87 -12.78 9.98
CA HIS A 131 -0.55 -14.05 10.60
C HIS A 131 -1.61 -14.35 11.65
N TYR A 132 -2.46 -15.35 11.37
CA TYR A 132 -3.54 -15.69 12.29
C TYR A 132 -2.99 -16.24 13.60
N GLY A 133 -2.11 -17.23 13.54
CA GLY A 133 -1.40 -17.72 14.72
C GLY A 133 -2.31 -18.07 15.91
N ASN A 134 -3.57 -18.39 15.63
CA ASN A 134 -4.62 -18.66 16.61
C ASN A 134 -4.72 -17.62 17.75
N TYR A 135 -4.49 -16.34 17.46
CA TYR A 135 -4.44 -15.27 18.47
C TYR A 135 -5.70 -15.20 19.36
N ASP A 136 -6.85 -15.65 18.86
CA ASP A 136 -8.14 -15.64 19.56
C ASP A 136 -8.50 -16.99 20.21
N GLY A 137 -7.66 -18.02 20.05
CA GLY A 137 -7.90 -19.36 20.57
C GLY A 137 -9.06 -20.13 19.91
N LEU A 138 -9.68 -19.60 18.85
CA LEU A 138 -10.86 -20.21 18.22
C LEU A 138 -10.51 -21.28 17.18
N ASN A 139 -9.25 -21.33 16.75
CA ASN A 139 -8.74 -22.17 15.67
C ASN A 139 -9.62 -22.11 14.39
N ARG A 140 -10.17 -20.92 14.12
CA ARG A 140 -11.08 -20.68 13.01
C ARG A 140 -10.49 -19.59 12.13
N LYS A 141 -9.91 -20.02 11.01
CA LYS A 141 -9.32 -19.15 9.98
C LYS A 141 -10.36 -18.13 9.50
N PRO A 142 -10.18 -16.83 9.80
CA PRO A 142 -11.15 -15.82 9.40
C PRO A 142 -11.02 -15.51 7.91
N ARG A 143 -12.08 -14.94 7.35
CA ARG A 143 -12.11 -14.42 5.98
C ARG A 143 -12.78 -13.04 6.01
N PHE A 144 -12.13 -12.06 5.39
CA PHE A 144 -12.56 -10.67 5.35
C PHE A 144 -11.93 -9.97 4.15
N ASP A 145 -12.41 -8.79 3.80
CA ASP A 145 -11.96 -8.07 2.61
C ASP A 145 -11.08 -6.88 2.96
N LEU A 146 -10.16 -6.54 2.05
CA LEU A 146 -9.33 -5.35 2.05
C LEU A 146 -9.81 -4.39 1.00
N TYR A 147 -9.77 -3.11 1.36
CA TYR A 147 -10.07 -2.00 0.49
C TYR A 147 -8.95 -0.96 0.53
N ILE A 148 -8.67 -0.37 -0.63
CA ILE A 148 -7.80 0.79 -0.79
C ILE A 148 -8.68 2.00 -1.09
N GLY A 149 -8.71 2.97 -0.18
CA GLY A 149 -9.75 3.99 -0.17
C GLY A 149 -11.13 3.36 -0.11
N VAL A 150 -11.92 3.55 -1.17
CA VAL A 150 -13.28 2.99 -1.33
C VAL A 150 -13.34 1.80 -2.28
N ASN A 151 -12.20 1.38 -2.84
CA ASN A 151 -12.16 0.35 -3.86
C ASN A 151 -11.73 -1.00 -3.28
N TYR A 152 -12.41 -2.07 -3.70
CA TYR A 152 -12.05 -3.42 -3.32
C TYR A 152 -10.63 -3.74 -3.80
N TRP A 153 -9.80 -4.27 -2.89
CA TRP A 153 -8.43 -4.67 -3.17
C TRP A 153 -8.32 -6.19 -3.24
N ALA A 154 -8.63 -6.90 -2.14
CA ALA A 154 -8.47 -8.34 -2.07
C ALA A 154 -9.25 -8.97 -0.92
N THR A 155 -9.56 -10.26 -1.02
CA THR A 155 -10.05 -11.07 0.12
C THR A 155 -8.89 -11.72 0.85
N VAL A 156 -8.79 -11.46 2.15
CA VAL A 156 -7.86 -12.14 3.07
C VAL A 156 -8.37 -13.54 3.36
N LYS A 157 -7.52 -14.54 3.13
CA LYS A 157 -7.79 -15.96 3.39
C LYS A 157 -6.53 -16.68 3.85
N PHE A 158 -6.71 -17.70 4.67
CA PHE A 158 -5.60 -18.48 5.26
C PHE A 158 -5.71 -19.95 4.86
N ILE A 159 -4.57 -20.54 4.47
CA ILE A 159 -4.48 -21.97 4.13
C ILE A 159 -4.36 -22.79 5.42
N SER A 160 -3.52 -22.34 6.36
CA SER A 160 -3.29 -22.95 7.69
C SER A 160 -3.21 -21.86 8.78
N VAL A 161 -3.10 -22.27 10.04
CA VAL A 161 -2.93 -21.35 11.19
C VAL A 161 -1.60 -20.60 11.15
N GLU A 162 -0.54 -21.29 10.71
CA GLU A 162 0.83 -20.77 10.55
C GLU A 162 1.02 -19.95 9.28
N ASN A 163 0.04 -19.95 8.37
CA ASN A 163 0.14 -19.25 7.09
C ASN A 163 0.27 -17.74 7.31
N LYS A 164 1.25 -17.13 6.63
CA LYS A 164 1.58 -15.70 6.74
C LYS A 164 1.31 -14.96 5.42
N PRO A 165 0.05 -14.90 4.94
CA PRO A 165 -0.23 -14.27 3.67
C PRO A 165 0.06 -12.77 3.75
N PHE A 166 0.49 -12.21 2.63
CA PHE A 166 0.53 -10.77 2.44
C PHE A 166 -0.21 -10.42 1.15
N TYR A 167 -0.73 -9.21 1.12
CA TYR A 167 -1.38 -8.63 -0.05
C TYR A 167 -0.66 -7.33 -0.36
N GLU A 168 -0.28 -7.15 -1.62
CA GLU A 168 0.46 -5.99 -2.07
C GLU A 168 -0.24 -5.35 -3.27
N ILE A 169 -0.25 -4.02 -3.32
CA ILE A 169 -0.82 -3.22 -4.39
C ILE A 169 0.09 -2.05 -4.70
N ILE A 170 0.24 -1.75 -5.98
CA ILE A 170 0.81 -0.52 -6.47
C ILE A 170 -0.34 0.40 -6.85
N TYR A 171 -0.45 1.50 -6.12
CA TYR A 171 -1.58 2.40 -6.14
C TYR A 171 -1.12 3.84 -6.31
N THR A 172 -1.79 4.58 -7.20
CA THR A 172 -1.59 6.03 -7.32
C THR A 172 -2.64 6.72 -6.47
N SER A 173 -2.23 7.37 -5.38
CA SER A 173 -3.19 8.04 -4.52
C SER A 173 -3.72 9.32 -5.17
N PRO A 174 -5.04 9.53 -5.32
CA PRO A 174 -5.60 10.78 -5.81
C PRO A 174 -5.65 11.87 -4.72
N VAL A 175 -5.41 11.50 -3.46
CA VAL A 175 -5.51 12.36 -2.27
C VAL A 175 -4.28 12.18 -1.36
N ASP A 176 -4.08 13.09 -0.41
CA ASP A 176 -2.91 13.07 0.48
C ASP A 176 -3.00 12.02 1.59
N LEU A 177 -4.21 11.57 1.93
CA LEU A 177 -4.46 10.52 2.91
C LEU A 177 -4.85 9.23 2.21
N ILE A 178 -4.18 8.15 2.55
CA ILE A 178 -4.49 6.82 2.01
C ILE A 178 -5.16 6.00 3.09
N TYR A 179 -6.35 5.47 2.79
CA TYR A 179 -7.07 4.58 3.68
C TYR A 179 -6.88 3.13 3.28
N VAL A 180 -6.48 2.29 4.25
CA VAL A 180 -6.45 0.83 4.09
C VAL A 180 -7.48 0.25 5.05
N CYS A 181 -8.58 -0.26 4.51
CA CYS A 181 -9.73 -0.68 5.28
C CYS A 181 -9.87 -2.20 5.29
N LEU A 182 -10.12 -2.76 6.48
CA LEU A 182 -10.51 -4.14 6.70
C LEU A 182 -12.03 -4.19 6.89
N VAL A 183 -12.69 -5.00 6.07
CA VAL A 183 -14.15 -5.12 6.05
C VAL A 183 -14.57 -6.50 6.52
N ASN A 184 -15.43 -6.54 7.54
CA ASN A 184 -16.00 -7.77 8.05
C ASN A 184 -17.06 -8.33 7.08
N THR A 185 -16.88 -9.57 6.63
CA THR A 185 -17.81 -10.28 5.73
C THR A 185 -18.68 -11.31 6.48
N GLY A 186 -18.65 -11.31 7.81
CA GLY A 186 -19.35 -12.28 8.66
C GLY A 186 -18.65 -13.64 8.78
N SER A 187 -17.46 -13.79 8.20
CA SER A 187 -16.71 -15.05 8.14
C SER A 187 -15.50 -15.10 9.09
N GLY A 188 -15.59 -14.41 10.23
CA GLY A 188 -14.55 -14.30 11.25
C GLY A 188 -14.08 -12.86 11.46
N THR A 189 -13.30 -12.64 12.52
CA THR A 189 -12.87 -11.31 12.95
C THR A 189 -11.75 -10.78 12.05
N PRO A 190 -11.92 -9.60 11.40
CA PRO A 190 -10.82 -8.95 10.70
C PRO A 190 -9.67 -8.60 11.65
N PHE A 191 -8.44 -8.75 11.18
CA PHE A 191 -7.24 -8.40 11.94
C PHE A 191 -6.09 -8.09 10.98
N ILE A 192 -5.04 -7.45 11.46
CA ILE A 192 -3.81 -7.19 10.68
C ILE A 192 -2.59 -7.32 11.59
N SER A 193 -1.49 -7.85 11.04
CA SER A 193 -0.20 -7.99 11.74
C SER A 193 0.76 -6.86 11.39
N GLY A 194 0.77 -6.41 10.13
CA GLY A 194 1.54 -5.22 9.77
C GLY A 194 1.07 -4.56 8.48
N LEU A 195 1.41 -3.28 8.36
CA LEU A 195 1.05 -2.44 7.23
C LEU A 195 2.25 -1.61 6.79
N GLU A 196 2.58 -1.71 5.52
CA GLU A 196 3.80 -1.14 4.93
C GLU A 196 3.43 -0.28 3.73
N LEU A 197 4.08 0.87 3.58
CA LEU A 197 3.99 1.74 2.42
C LEU A 197 5.39 2.15 1.97
N ARG A 198 5.63 2.07 0.65
CA ARG A 198 6.89 2.35 -0.02
C ARG A 198 6.62 3.32 -1.16
N PRO A 199 7.11 4.56 -1.11
CA PRO A 199 7.00 5.48 -2.24
C PRO A 199 7.84 4.97 -3.40
N LEU A 200 7.26 4.98 -4.60
CA LEU A 200 7.86 4.52 -5.84
C LEU A 200 8.07 5.69 -6.79
N ASN A 201 8.98 5.51 -7.76
CA ASN A 201 9.10 6.42 -8.88
C ASN A 201 7.80 6.40 -9.72
N ASN A 202 7.26 7.57 -10.08
CA ASN A 202 6.02 7.68 -10.87
C ASN A 202 6.16 7.20 -12.33
N SER A 203 7.39 6.92 -12.78
CA SER A 203 7.65 6.42 -14.12
C SER A 203 7.52 4.90 -14.26
N ILE A 204 7.52 4.15 -13.15
CA ILE A 204 7.43 2.68 -13.15
C ILE A 204 6.05 2.18 -12.75
N TYR A 205 5.75 0.92 -13.09
CA TYR A 205 4.52 0.23 -12.65
C TYR A 205 3.20 0.97 -12.99
N LYS A 206 3.15 1.61 -14.16
CA LYS A 206 1.95 2.34 -14.61
C LYS A 206 0.81 1.38 -14.90
N SER A 207 -0.30 1.53 -14.16
CA SER A 207 -1.55 0.80 -14.45
C SER A 207 -2.44 1.61 -15.39
N PRO A 208 -2.94 1.03 -16.49
CA PRO A 208 -3.91 1.71 -17.36
C PRO A 208 -5.34 1.71 -16.79
N LYS A 209 -5.62 0.93 -15.73
CA LYS A 209 -6.98 0.75 -15.18
C LYS A 209 -7.09 1.09 -13.68
N GLY A 210 -6.05 1.68 -13.08
CA GLY A 210 -6.11 2.18 -11.71
C GLY A 210 -4.96 1.68 -10.84
N ALA A 211 -4.88 0.36 -10.60
CA ALA A 211 -3.83 -0.22 -9.78
C ALA A 211 -3.25 -1.53 -10.33
N LEU A 212 -2.12 -1.95 -9.77
CA LEU A 212 -1.51 -3.26 -10.01
C LEU A 212 -1.48 -4.03 -8.69
N ALA A 213 -2.22 -5.13 -8.59
CA ALA A 213 -2.17 -6.03 -7.46
C ALA A 213 -1.07 -7.08 -7.67
N PHE A 214 -0.26 -7.30 -6.65
CA PHE A 214 0.81 -8.28 -6.67
C PHE A 214 0.29 -9.69 -6.97
N TYR A 215 0.97 -10.41 -7.86
CA TYR A 215 0.72 -11.83 -8.12
C TYR A 215 1.98 -12.66 -7.92
N LEU A 216 3.10 -12.28 -8.56
CA LEU A 216 4.38 -12.97 -8.43
C LEU A 216 5.55 -11.98 -8.53
N ARG A 217 6.61 -12.23 -7.76
CA ARG A 217 7.93 -11.58 -7.91
C ARG A 217 9.00 -12.61 -7.64
N LEU A 218 9.90 -12.78 -8.60
CA LEU A 218 10.79 -13.92 -8.69
C LEU A 218 12.21 -13.51 -9.00
N ASP A 219 13.14 -13.98 -8.18
CA ASP A 219 14.55 -14.09 -8.55
C ASP A 219 14.70 -15.33 -9.44
N ALA A 220 14.80 -15.10 -10.74
CA ALA A 220 14.87 -16.19 -11.71
C ALA A 220 16.24 -16.87 -11.69
N GLY A 221 17.29 -16.16 -11.27
CA GLY A 221 18.66 -16.64 -11.28
C GLY A 221 18.99 -17.68 -10.22
N ILE A 222 18.14 -17.84 -9.20
CA ILE A 222 18.32 -18.85 -8.15
C ILE A 222 17.18 -19.87 -8.23
N SER A 223 17.52 -21.10 -8.61
CA SER A 223 16.58 -22.22 -8.69
C SER A 223 16.77 -23.20 -7.53
N VAL A 224 15.69 -23.53 -6.84
CA VAL A 224 15.66 -24.50 -5.74
C VAL A 224 14.84 -25.75 -6.08
N THR A 225 15.18 -26.86 -5.44
CA THR A 225 14.52 -28.17 -5.60
C THR A 225 13.60 -28.45 -4.39
N ASP A 226 12.76 -27.48 -4.01
CA ASP A 226 11.81 -27.70 -2.93
C ASP A 226 10.55 -28.41 -3.43
N THR A 227 10.01 -29.30 -2.59
CA THR A 227 8.82 -30.13 -2.83
C THR A 227 7.50 -29.37 -2.66
N ASP A 228 7.50 -28.20 -2.01
CA ASP A 228 6.30 -27.37 -1.83
C ASP A 228 6.35 -26.10 -2.72
N PRO A 229 5.74 -26.11 -3.91
CA PRO A 229 5.70 -24.96 -4.82
C PRO A 229 4.91 -23.75 -4.27
N LEU A 230 4.13 -23.90 -3.19
CA LEU A 230 3.42 -22.79 -2.51
C LEU A 230 4.18 -22.19 -1.35
N LYS A 231 5.16 -22.89 -0.78
CA LYS A 231 6.11 -22.31 0.16
C LYS A 231 7.20 -21.58 -0.62
N GLY A 232 6.79 -20.63 -1.46
CA GLY A 232 7.68 -19.58 -1.90
C GLY A 232 8.14 -18.84 -0.65
N HIS A 233 9.36 -19.13 -0.18
CA HIS A 233 10.00 -18.41 0.91
C HIS A 233 10.28 -16.99 0.42
N TYR A 234 9.25 -16.14 0.41
CA TYR A 234 9.37 -14.73 0.14
C TYR A 234 10.28 -14.13 1.20
N SER A 235 11.50 -13.80 0.80
CA SER A 235 12.49 -13.18 1.67
C SER A 235 12.67 -11.72 1.30
N SER A 236 12.82 -10.88 2.34
CA SER A 236 13.35 -9.53 2.13
C SER A 236 14.79 -9.63 1.64
N ILE A 237 15.09 -8.93 0.57
CA ILE A 237 16.44 -8.78 0.06
C ILE A 237 17.06 -7.51 0.66
N LYS A 238 18.24 -7.65 1.29
CA LYS A 238 18.84 -6.57 2.09
C LYS A 238 19.10 -5.32 1.25
N ASP A 239 19.56 -5.50 0.01
CA ASP A 239 19.92 -4.44 -0.93
C ASP A 239 18.79 -4.03 -1.88
N ASP A 240 17.53 -4.45 -1.65
CA ASP A 240 16.39 -3.96 -2.43
C ASP A 240 16.00 -2.53 -2.03
N PRO A 241 16.12 -1.53 -2.91
CA PRO A 241 15.77 -0.15 -2.58
C PRO A 241 14.33 0.04 -2.12
N TYR A 242 13.39 -0.74 -2.66
CA TYR A 242 11.96 -0.66 -2.38
C TYR A 242 11.45 -1.67 -1.35
N ASP A 243 12.33 -2.49 -0.75
CA ASP A 243 11.96 -3.51 0.25
C ASP A 243 10.86 -4.47 -0.29
N ARG A 244 11.03 -4.91 -1.54
CA ARG A 244 10.16 -5.92 -2.14
C ARG A 244 10.59 -7.32 -1.68
N PRO A 245 9.64 -8.22 -1.37
CA PRO A 245 9.91 -9.62 -1.15
C PRO A 245 10.07 -10.33 -2.49
N TRP A 246 11.06 -11.21 -2.57
CA TRP A 246 11.35 -12.02 -3.74
C TRP A 246 11.22 -13.50 -3.38
N ALA A 247 10.55 -14.27 -4.25
CA ALA A 247 10.58 -15.71 -4.22
C ALA A 247 11.74 -16.24 -5.06
N LEU A 248 12.22 -17.44 -4.74
CA LEU A 248 13.19 -18.17 -5.55
C LEU A 248 12.46 -19.02 -6.60
N ALA A 249 13.10 -19.24 -7.74
CA ALA A 249 12.56 -20.12 -8.79
C ALA A 249 12.51 -21.57 -8.31
N ASN A 250 11.47 -22.30 -8.71
CA ASN A 250 11.33 -23.72 -8.40
C ASN A 250 11.33 -24.53 -9.70
N LYS A 251 12.13 -25.61 -9.71
CA LYS A 251 12.27 -26.49 -10.88
C LYS A 251 10.96 -27.13 -11.38
N LEU A 252 9.91 -27.15 -10.57
CA LEU A 252 8.59 -27.70 -10.95
C LEU A 252 7.86 -26.90 -12.04
N TRP A 253 8.09 -25.59 -12.13
CA TRP A 253 7.42 -24.70 -13.10
C TRP A 253 8.40 -23.82 -13.90
N ALA A 254 9.67 -23.81 -13.49
CA ALA A 254 10.78 -23.17 -14.19
C ALA A 254 11.94 -24.16 -14.39
N SER A 255 11.94 -24.86 -15.51
CA SER A 255 12.98 -25.82 -15.91
C SER A 255 14.17 -25.10 -16.55
N TRP A 256 14.90 -24.34 -15.73
CA TRP A 256 16.11 -23.63 -16.14
C TRP A 256 17.26 -23.81 -15.14
N ASP A 257 18.48 -23.68 -15.66
CA ASP A 257 19.72 -23.68 -14.88
C ASP A 257 20.05 -22.26 -14.39
N SER A 258 20.94 -22.17 -13.40
CA SER A 258 21.38 -20.90 -12.80
C SER A 258 22.77 -20.50 -13.30
N LEU A 259 22.92 -19.24 -13.68
CA LEU A 259 24.18 -18.59 -14.02
C LEU A 259 24.46 -17.47 -13.00
N SER A 260 25.67 -17.44 -12.45
CA SER A 260 26.11 -16.41 -11.49
C SER A 260 27.45 -15.82 -11.90
N SER A 261 27.67 -14.54 -11.59
CA SER A 261 28.93 -13.85 -11.85
C SER A 261 29.47 -13.19 -10.58
N ASN A 262 30.75 -13.48 -10.28
CA ASN A 262 31.47 -12.89 -9.12
C ASN A 262 32.11 -11.53 -9.44
N ALA A 263 31.93 -11.02 -10.66
CA ALA A 263 32.48 -9.73 -11.04
C ALA A 263 31.90 -8.62 -10.15
N SER A 264 32.74 -7.67 -9.76
CA SER A 264 32.30 -6.42 -9.13
C SER A 264 31.55 -5.58 -10.16
N MET A 265 30.33 -5.99 -10.48
CA MET A 265 29.44 -5.26 -11.37
C MET A 265 29.01 -4.00 -10.64
N ASN A 266 29.48 -2.87 -11.15
CA ASN A 266 29.01 -1.58 -10.74
C ASN A 266 27.78 -1.28 -11.59
N PHE A 267 26.59 -1.61 -11.07
CA PHE A 267 25.32 -1.15 -11.64
C PHE A 267 25.19 0.36 -11.35
N SER A 268 26.08 1.16 -11.95
CA SER A 268 26.14 2.61 -11.82
C SER A 268 25.10 3.32 -12.71
N PHE A 269 24.29 2.55 -13.44
CA PHE A 269 23.24 3.06 -14.31
C PHE A 269 21.90 3.00 -13.59
N THR A 270 21.07 4.01 -13.82
CA THR A 270 19.72 4.11 -13.27
C THR A 270 18.81 3.07 -13.91
N ASP A 271 18.77 1.87 -13.35
CA ASP A 271 17.63 0.98 -13.55
C ASP A 271 16.38 1.70 -13.02
N ALA A 272 15.42 1.99 -13.88
CA ALA A 272 14.22 2.72 -13.50
C ALA A 272 13.42 1.98 -12.41
N TYR A 273 13.49 0.64 -12.39
CA TYR A 273 12.80 -0.23 -11.43
C TYR A 273 13.64 -0.53 -10.18
N GLU A 274 14.90 -0.07 -10.17
CA GLU A 274 15.88 -0.23 -9.11
C GLU A 274 15.86 -1.64 -8.50
N LEU A 275 16.03 -2.68 -9.33
CA LEU A 275 16.09 -4.05 -8.83
C LEU A 275 17.27 -4.24 -7.87
N PRO A 276 17.17 -5.20 -6.93
CA PRO A 276 18.27 -5.48 -6.02
C PRO A 276 19.52 -5.91 -6.82
N PRO A 277 20.70 -5.32 -6.53
CA PRO A 277 21.95 -5.75 -7.15
C PRO A 277 22.24 -7.24 -6.98
N SER A 278 21.84 -7.84 -5.85
CA SER A 278 21.93 -9.28 -5.61
C SER A 278 21.14 -10.12 -6.61
N VAL A 279 19.92 -9.73 -6.96
CA VAL A 279 19.07 -10.39 -7.98
C VAL A 279 19.64 -10.22 -9.39
N LEU A 280 20.19 -9.03 -9.70
CA LEU A 280 20.74 -8.73 -11.01
C LEU A 280 22.09 -9.44 -11.31
N LYS A 281 22.75 -10.03 -10.30
CA LYS A 281 24.02 -10.77 -10.47
C LYS A 281 23.84 -12.23 -10.88
N THR A 282 22.61 -12.73 -10.80
CA THR A 282 22.23 -14.08 -11.18
C THR A 282 21.24 -14.04 -12.33
N ALA A 283 21.24 -15.09 -13.16
CA ALA A 283 20.30 -15.22 -14.25
C ALA A 283 19.95 -16.69 -14.50
N ALA A 284 18.70 -16.94 -14.87
CA ALA A 284 18.24 -18.19 -15.43
C ALA A 284 18.83 -18.36 -16.84
N ILE A 285 19.19 -19.58 -17.20
CA ILE A 285 19.59 -20.00 -18.54
C ILE A 285 18.91 -21.32 -18.90
N PRO A 286 18.66 -21.60 -20.20
CA PRO A 286 18.07 -22.87 -20.63
C PRO A 286 18.83 -24.06 -20.06
N GLU A 287 18.10 -25.06 -19.56
CA GLU A 287 18.71 -26.32 -19.14
C GLU A 287 19.54 -26.90 -20.27
N HIS A 288 20.75 -27.36 -19.94
CA HIS A 288 21.69 -27.95 -20.90
C HIS A 288 22.05 -27.05 -22.10
N GLY A 289 21.90 -25.72 -21.98
CA GLY A 289 22.29 -24.77 -23.01
C GLY A 289 21.38 -24.77 -24.24
N GLY A 290 20.11 -25.19 -24.09
CA GLY A 290 19.11 -25.06 -25.14
C GLY A 290 18.90 -23.64 -25.64
N ASP A 291 18.12 -23.48 -26.72
CA ASP A 291 17.89 -22.17 -27.34
C ASP A 291 16.71 -21.39 -26.72
N SER A 292 16.05 -21.94 -25.69
CA SER A 292 14.76 -21.43 -25.18
C SER A 292 14.65 -21.52 -23.67
N LEU A 293 14.18 -20.45 -23.03
CA LEU A 293 13.73 -20.42 -21.63
C LEU A 293 12.20 -20.44 -21.60
N MET A 294 11.62 -21.52 -21.08
CA MET A 294 10.18 -21.67 -20.95
C MET A 294 9.73 -21.45 -19.50
N PHE A 295 8.62 -20.76 -19.34
CA PHE A 295 7.94 -20.59 -18.06
C PHE A 295 6.50 -21.05 -18.20
N ASP A 296 6.07 -21.99 -17.36
CA ASP A 296 4.70 -22.53 -17.35
C ASP A 296 4.13 -22.50 -15.94
N TRP A 297 3.33 -21.47 -15.64
CA TRP A 297 2.74 -21.29 -14.32
C TRP A 297 1.28 -21.75 -14.31
N ASN A 298 1.00 -22.85 -13.60
CA ASN A 298 -0.32 -23.48 -13.52
C ASN A 298 -0.97 -23.45 -12.13
N TYR A 299 -0.34 -22.82 -11.14
CA TYR A 299 -0.62 -23.11 -9.73
C TYR A 299 -1.93 -22.49 -9.21
N SER A 300 -2.50 -21.52 -9.93
CA SER A 300 -3.83 -20.98 -9.64
C SER A 300 -4.51 -20.54 -10.92
N SER A 301 -5.85 -20.61 -10.97
CA SER A 301 -6.64 -20.08 -12.09
C SER A 301 -6.35 -18.58 -12.26
N ILE A 302 -5.49 -18.24 -13.21
CA ILE A 302 -5.18 -16.86 -13.60
C ILE A 302 -6.35 -16.34 -14.42
N THR A 303 -7.34 -15.74 -13.75
CA THR A 303 -8.45 -15.08 -14.44
C THR A 303 -8.34 -13.56 -14.29
N GLY A 304 -8.58 -12.85 -15.40
CA GLY A 304 -8.55 -11.39 -15.46
C GLY A 304 -7.38 -10.84 -16.28
N SER A 305 -7.16 -9.53 -16.14
CA SER A 305 -6.10 -8.82 -16.85
C SER A 305 -4.79 -8.81 -16.06
N TYR A 306 -3.67 -9.14 -16.69
CA TYR A 306 -2.35 -9.17 -16.07
C TYR A 306 -1.32 -8.42 -16.91
N GLN A 307 -0.23 -8.04 -16.24
CA GLN A 307 0.95 -7.44 -16.85
C GLN A 307 2.20 -8.11 -16.29
N VAL A 308 3.14 -8.42 -17.19
CA VAL A 308 4.38 -9.13 -16.88
C VAL A 308 5.57 -8.21 -17.12
N TYR A 309 6.53 -8.25 -16.21
CA TYR A 309 7.77 -7.49 -16.25
C TYR A 309 8.93 -8.47 -16.25
N TRP A 310 9.68 -8.51 -17.34
CA TRP A 310 10.89 -9.31 -17.47
C TRP A 310 12.11 -8.41 -17.30
N HIS A 311 12.98 -8.77 -16.37
CA HIS A 311 14.17 -8.01 -16.03
C HIS A 311 15.41 -8.75 -16.50
N PHE A 312 16.24 -8.07 -17.28
CA PHE A 312 17.45 -8.61 -17.89
C PHE A 312 18.65 -7.73 -17.57
N ALA A 313 19.78 -8.35 -17.27
CA ALA A 313 21.08 -7.72 -17.19
C ALA A 313 22.12 -8.73 -17.70
N GLU A 314 22.94 -8.34 -18.67
CA GLU A 314 24.06 -9.19 -19.09
C GLU A 314 25.12 -9.20 -17.98
N ILE A 315 25.37 -10.38 -17.41
CA ILE A 315 26.22 -10.60 -16.25
C ILE A 315 27.62 -11.11 -16.63
N LEU A 316 27.85 -11.43 -17.91
CA LEU A 316 29.12 -11.86 -18.46
C LEU A 316 29.67 -10.81 -19.45
N LYS A 317 30.98 -10.54 -19.38
CA LYS A 317 31.66 -9.80 -20.44
C LYS A 317 31.84 -10.72 -21.64
N LEU A 318 31.03 -10.51 -22.66
CA LEU A 318 31.03 -11.32 -23.87
C LEU A 318 32.33 -11.12 -24.67
N GLY A 319 32.88 -12.20 -25.22
CA GLY A 319 34.00 -12.14 -26.15
C GLY A 319 33.61 -11.50 -27.48
N ILE A 320 34.59 -11.18 -28.32
CA ILE A 320 34.33 -10.50 -29.61
C ILE A 320 33.44 -11.29 -30.58
N ASN A 321 33.41 -12.63 -30.43
CA ASN A 321 32.60 -13.54 -31.22
C ASN A 321 31.33 -14.00 -30.48
N ASP A 322 31.11 -13.51 -29.25
CA ASP A 322 29.95 -13.89 -28.45
C ASP A 322 28.87 -12.82 -28.56
N SER A 323 27.64 -13.25 -28.78
CA SER A 323 26.48 -12.38 -28.83
C SER A 323 25.32 -13.02 -28.07
N ARG A 324 24.53 -12.18 -27.39
CA ARG A 324 23.26 -12.58 -26.80
C ARG A 324 22.14 -11.72 -27.35
N GLU A 325 21.28 -12.32 -28.15
CA GLU A 325 20.07 -11.71 -28.70
C GLU A 325 18.91 -12.71 -28.59
N PHE A 326 17.78 -12.27 -28.06
CA PHE A 326 16.59 -13.10 -27.90
C PHE A 326 15.29 -12.29 -28.07
N SER A 327 14.17 -12.99 -28.19
CA SER A 327 12.82 -12.41 -28.18
C SER A 327 11.95 -13.13 -27.15
N ILE A 328 10.87 -12.48 -26.73
CA ILE A 328 9.89 -13.02 -25.80
C ILE A 328 8.60 -13.24 -26.57
N SER A 329 7.99 -14.40 -26.41
CA SER A 329 6.60 -14.65 -26.78
C SER A 329 5.80 -15.05 -25.54
N MET A 330 4.54 -14.64 -25.47
CA MET A 330 3.65 -14.94 -24.35
C MET A 330 2.27 -15.32 -24.87
N SER A 331 1.57 -16.19 -24.13
CA SER A 331 0.15 -16.48 -24.37
C SER A 331 -0.66 -15.19 -24.58
N GLY A 332 -1.60 -15.21 -25.53
CA GLY A 332 -2.31 -14.01 -25.97
C GLY A 332 -1.66 -13.25 -27.14
N ASN A 333 -0.77 -13.92 -27.91
CA ASN A 333 -0.13 -13.41 -29.13
C ASN A 333 0.79 -12.19 -28.93
N PHE A 334 1.34 -12.02 -27.73
CA PHE A 334 2.37 -11.01 -27.53
C PHE A 334 3.72 -11.54 -27.99
N GLU A 335 4.40 -10.77 -28.85
CA GLU A 335 5.79 -10.97 -29.21
C GLU A 335 6.55 -9.65 -29.01
N SER A 336 7.71 -9.74 -28.36
CA SER A 336 8.59 -8.59 -28.20
C SER A 336 9.41 -8.34 -29.48
N GLY A 337 9.98 -7.14 -29.57
CA GLY A 337 11.15 -6.93 -30.43
C GLY A 337 12.36 -7.75 -29.98
N LYS A 338 13.46 -7.65 -30.74
CA LYS A 338 14.74 -8.26 -30.37
C LYS A 338 15.36 -7.55 -29.17
N ILE A 339 15.91 -8.34 -28.26
CA ILE A 339 16.48 -7.87 -26.99
C ILE A 339 17.94 -8.34 -26.93
N SER A 340 18.85 -7.39 -26.74
CA SER A 340 20.28 -7.64 -26.57
C SER A 340 20.77 -6.86 -25.34
N PRO A 341 20.77 -7.46 -24.14
CA PRO A 341 21.17 -6.77 -22.93
C PRO A 341 22.66 -6.39 -22.97
N GLU A 342 22.99 -5.18 -22.52
CA GLU A 342 24.37 -4.72 -22.40
C GLU A 342 24.98 -5.13 -21.04
N TYR A 343 26.27 -5.43 -21.02
CA TYR A 343 26.97 -5.84 -19.80
C TYR A 343 26.82 -4.80 -18.68
N GLY A 344 26.27 -5.23 -17.54
CA GLY A 344 26.06 -4.38 -16.37
C GLY A 344 25.00 -3.29 -16.53
N ARG A 345 24.15 -3.35 -17.58
CA ARG A 345 23.04 -2.41 -17.80
C ARG A 345 21.70 -3.13 -17.78
N PRO A 346 20.95 -3.02 -16.67
CA PRO A 346 19.64 -3.64 -16.57
C PRO A 346 18.65 -3.02 -17.56
N ILE A 347 17.80 -3.86 -18.13
CA ILE A 347 16.66 -3.47 -18.95
C ILE A 347 15.43 -4.23 -18.47
N THR A 348 14.27 -3.56 -18.54
CA THR A 348 12.99 -4.15 -18.22
C THR A 348 12.09 -4.12 -19.43
N VAL A 349 11.58 -5.27 -19.83
CA VAL A 349 10.56 -5.40 -20.88
C VAL A 349 9.23 -5.63 -20.19
N VAL A 350 8.22 -4.85 -20.58
CA VAL A 350 6.88 -4.93 -19.99
C VAL A 350 5.90 -5.41 -21.04
N SER A 351 5.08 -6.39 -20.70
CA SER A 351 4.00 -6.85 -21.57
C SER A 351 2.92 -5.77 -21.73
N PRO A 352 2.12 -5.80 -22.81
CA PRO A 352 0.81 -5.17 -22.78
C PRO A 352 -0.06 -5.79 -21.68
N VAL A 353 -1.15 -5.11 -21.34
CA VAL A 353 -2.18 -5.73 -20.49
C VAL A 353 -2.85 -6.84 -21.27
N THR A 354 -2.70 -8.07 -20.79
CA THR A 354 -3.24 -9.26 -21.44
C THR A 354 -4.34 -9.84 -20.57
N GLN A 355 -5.49 -10.11 -21.18
CA GLN A 355 -6.58 -10.84 -20.55
C GLN A 355 -6.27 -12.34 -20.63
N PHE A 356 -6.26 -12.99 -19.47
CA PHE A 356 -6.13 -14.43 -19.37
C PHE A 356 -7.48 -15.03 -18.97
N ASP A 357 -8.00 -15.87 -19.85
CA ASP A 357 -9.18 -16.70 -19.61
C ASP A 357 -8.78 -18.19 -19.40
N GLU A 358 -7.48 -18.48 -19.48
CA GLU A 358 -6.88 -19.79 -19.26
C GLU A 358 -6.48 -19.99 -17.79
N SER A 359 -6.30 -21.25 -17.38
CA SER A 359 -5.77 -21.57 -16.04
C SER A 359 -4.23 -21.45 -15.94
N GLN A 360 -3.55 -21.04 -17.01
CA GLN A 360 -2.08 -21.06 -17.09
C GLN A 360 -1.53 -19.79 -17.74
N LEU A 361 -0.41 -19.28 -17.21
CA LEU A 361 0.37 -18.22 -17.85
C LEU A 361 1.66 -18.82 -18.38
N LYS A 362 1.86 -18.71 -19.69
CA LYS A 362 3.04 -19.23 -20.37
C LYS A 362 3.74 -18.14 -21.16
N PHE A 363 5.05 -18.12 -21.04
CA PHE A 363 5.90 -17.36 -21.93
C PHE A 363 7.15 -18.14 -22.29
N ASN A 364 7.73 -17.78 -23.41
CA ASN A 364 8.93 -18.36 -23.93
C ASN A 364 9.91 -17.24 -24.30
N ILE A 365 11.18 -17.38 -23.91
CA ILE A 365 12.25 -16.49 -24.32
C ILE A 365 13.14 -17.28 -25.25
N MET A 366 13.20 -16.90 -26.52
CA MET A 366 13.87 -17.65 -27.57
C MET A 366 15.10 -16.91 -28.07
N LYS A 367 16.21 -17.64 -28.16
CA LYS A 367 17.42 -17.21 -28.85
C LYS A 367 17.12 -16.88 -30.32
N THR A 368 17.70 -15.79 -30.84
CA THR A 368 17.63 -15.50 -32.28
C THR A 368 18.76 -16.16 -33.06
N SER A 369 18.62 -16.22 -34.39
CA SER A 369 19.67 -16.74 -35.28
C SER A 369 20.98 -15.94 -35.24
N ASN A 370 20.95 -14.70 -34.73
CA ASN A 370 22.13 -13.83 -34.64
C ASN A 370 22.89 -13.97 -33.31
N SER A 371 22.34 -14.76 -32.38
CA SER A 371 22.90 -14.98 -31.05
C SER A 371 23.77 -16.23 -31.05
N THR A 372 24.95 -16.17 -30.43
CA THR A 372 25.76 -17.37 -30.17
C THR A 372 25.41 -17.98 -28.81
N LEU A 373 25.00 -17.16 -27.85
CA LEU A 373 24.65 -17.57 -26.49
C LEU A 373 23.13 -17.75 -26.32
N PRO A 374 22.70 -18.58 -25.35
CA PRO A 374 21.28 -18.77 -25.04
C PRO A 374 20.63 -17.51 -24.45
N PRO A 375 19.29 -17.42 -24.32
CA PRO A 375 18.64 -16.35 -23.57
C PRO A 375 19.02 -16.40 -22.07
N ILE A 376 18.81 -15.27 -21.39
CA ILE A 376 18.92 -15.16 -19.93
C ILE A 376 17.67 -14.50 -19.34
N LEU A 377 17.40 -14.70 -18.05
CA LEU A 377 16.38 -13.94 -17.30
C LEU A 377 16.85 -13.74 -15.85
N ASN A 378 16.97 -12.50 -15.38
CA ASN A 378 17.44 -12.23 -14.02
C ASN A 378 16.27 -12.24 -13.03
N ALA A 379 15.17 -11.58 -13.39
CA ALA A 379 14.00 -11.47 -12.53
C ALA A 379 12.70 -11.39 -13.33
N LEU A 380 11.61 -11.75 -12.67
CA LEU A 380 10.26 -11.73 -13.22
C LEU A 380 9.29 -11.15 -12.20
N GLU A 381 8.45 -10.21 -12.62
CA GLU A 381 7.31 -9.74 -11.84
C GLU A 381 6.01 -9.88 -12.63
N ILE A 382 4.95 -10.30 -11.97
CA ILE A 382 3.61 -10.43 -12.54
C ILE A 382 2.65 -9.71 -11.62
N TYR A 383 1.86 -8.83 -12.21
CA TYR A 383 0.80 -8.11 -11.50
C TYR A 383 -0.53 -8.33 -12.18
N LYS A 384 -1.57 -8.49 -11.35
CA LYS A 384 -2.95 -8.41 -11.80
C LYS A 384 -3.34 -6.94 -11.92
N VAL A 385 -3.88 -6.56 -13.07
CA VAL A 385 -4.44 -5.21 -13.27
C VAL A 385 -5.77 -5.14 -12.53
N LEU A 386 -5.87 -4.19 -11.60
CA LEU A 386 -7.06 -3.97 -10.79
C LEU A 386 -7.76 -2.69 -11.24
N ASP A 387 -9.03 -2.83 -11.60
CA ASP A 387 -9.92 -1.71 -11.89
C ASP A 387 -10.43 -1.10 -10.57
N LEU A 388 -10.37 0.23 -10.45
CA LEU A 388 -10.78 0.98 -9.27
C LEU A 388 -11.93 1.95 -9.61
N PRO A 389 -13.13 1.44 -9.93
CA PRO A 389 -14.21 2.24 -10.51
C PRO A 389 -14.96 3.10 -9.48
N ALA A 390 -14.82 2.83 -8.18
CA ALA A 390 -15.61 3.53 -7.17
C ALA A 390 -15.05 4.94 -6.92
N SER A 391 -15.93 5.93 -7.05
CA SER A 391 -15.66 7.32 -6.69
C SER A 391 -15.91 7.54 -5.20
N ALA A 392 -14.90 8.03 -4.49
CA ALA A 392 -15.01 8.39 -3.06
C ALA A 392 -16.07 9.48 -2.81
N THR A 393 -16.45 9.66 -1.55
CA THR A 393 -17.34 10.75 -1.13
C THR A 393 -16.78 12.09 -1.59
N TYR A 394 -17.67 13.00 -1.98
CA TYR A 394 -17.27 14.31 -2.46
C TYR A 394 -16.38 15.04 -1.46
N GLN A 395 -15.19 15.48 -1.92
CA GLN A 395 -14.13 15.95 -1.02
C GLN A 395 -14.57 17.08 -0.07
N LYS A 396 -15.40 18.03 -0.51
CA LYS A 396 -15.89 19.10 0.39
C LYS A 396 -16.77 18.56 1.52
N ASP A 397 -17.49 17.48 1.28
CA ASP A 397 -18.29 16.82 2.32
C ASP A 397 -17.38 16.10 3.31
N VAL A 398 -16.31 15.46 2.80
CA VAL A 398 -15.26 14.85 3.63
C VAL A 398 -14.56 15.90 4.50
N ASP A 399 -14.12 17.02 3.93
CA ASP A 399 -13.44 18.08 4.66
C ASP A 399 -14.33 18.66 5.78
N ALA A 400 -15.61 18.92 5.47
CA ALA A 400 -16.56 19.45 6.42
C ALA A 400 -16.88 18.45 7.56
N ILE A 401 -17.01 17.15 7.27
CA ILE A 401 -17.29 16.16 8.32
C ILE A 401 -16.05 15.84 9.17
N LEU A 402 -14.84 15.98 8.61
CA LEU A 402 -13.61 15.91 9.40
C LEU A 402 -13.49 17.10 10.37
N ASN A 403 -13.96 18.28 9.99
CA ASN A 403 -14.06 19.41 10.93
C ASN A 403 -15.02 19.12 12.09
N VAL A 404 -16.14 18.42 11.85
CA VAL A 404 -17.03 17.95 12.92
C VAL A 404 -16.26 17.02 13.86
N LYS A 405 -15.57 16.02 13.31
CA LYS A 405 -14.75 15.06 14.08
C LYS A 405 -13.67 15.72 14.93
N MET A 406 -13.10 16.85 14.49
CA MET A 406 -12.08 17.58 15.24
C MET A 406 -12.65 18.45 16.37
N ASN A 407 -13.88 18.95 16.23
CA ASN A 407 -14.49 19.86 17.20
C ASN A 407 -15.41 19.16 18.21
N TYR A 408 -15.87 17.95 17.89
CA TYR A 408 -16.79 17.19 18.70
C TYR A 408 -16.26 15.80 19.01
N THR A 409 -16.64 15.28 20.17
CA THR A 409 -16.44 13.86 20.46
C THR A 409 -17.44 13.07 19.62
N VAL A 410 -16.94 12.39 18.60
CA VAL A 410 -17.73 11.53 17.70
C VAL A 410 -17.40 10.06 17.95
N PRO A 411 -18.27 9.13 17.50
CA PRO A 411 -17.99 7.70 17.54
C PRO A 411 -16.62 7.32 16.96
N LYS A 412 -15.95 6.34 17.56
CA LYS A 412 -14.57 5.96 17.20
C LYS A 412 -14.46 5.31 15.82
N ASP A 413 -15.56 4.74 15.33
CA ASP A 413 -15.72 4.05 14.04
C ASP A 413 -15.82 5.00 12.83
N TRP A 414 -15.84 6.32 13.06
CA TRP A 414 -15.68 7.34 12.01
C TRP A 414 -14.27 7.27 11.39
N GLN A 415 -14.07 6.30 10.50
CA GLN A 415 -12.79 5.95 9.88
C GLN A 415 -12.94 5.75 8.37
N GLY A 416 -11.90 6.10 7.61
CA GLY A 416 -11.90 5.95 6.14
C GLY A 416 -12.81 6.95 5.45
N ASP A 417 -13.48 6.52 4.39
CA ASP A 417 -14.46 7.35 3.68
C ASP A 417 -15.82 7.36 4.42
N PRO A 418 -16.47 8.52 4.55
CA PRO A 418 -17.69 8.67 5.34
C PRO A 418 -18.93 7.98 4.77
N CYS A 419 -18.97 7.64 3.48
CA CYS A 419 -20.14 7.04 2.84
C CYS A 419 -19.89 5.65 2.22
N LEU A 420 -18.64 5.30 1.89
CA LEU A 420 -18.28 4.12 1.08
C LEU A 420 -17.13 3.31 1.69
N PRO A 421 -16.96 2.02 1.37
CA PRO A 421 -17.70 1.20 0.41
C PRO A 421 -18.95 0.52 0.99
N HIS A 422 -19.12 0.56 2.31
CA HIS A 422 -20.22 -0.07 3.03
C HIS A 422 -21.17 0.98 3.62
N ALA A 423 -21.72 0.71 4.81
CA ALA A 423 -22.56 1.66 5.52
C ALA A 423 -21.79 2.97 5.74
N PRO A 424 -22.48 4.12 5.60
CA PRO A 424 -21.94 5.40 6.05
C PRO A 424 -21.53 5.34 7.52
N TRP A 425 -20.69 6.29 7.95
CA TRP A 425 -20.40 6.46 9.37
C TRP A 425 -21.67 6.60 10.20
N ASP A 426 -21.62 6.10 11.44
CA ASP A 426 -22.74 6.20 12.36
C ASP A 426 -23.25 7.65 12.49
N GLY A 427 -24.55 7.83 12.26
CA GLY A 427 -25.21 9.13 12.24
C GLY A 427 -25.22 9.82 10.86
N LEU A 428 -24.52 9.31 9.86
CA LEU A 428 -24.58 9.84 8.49
C LEU A 428 -25.63 9.12 7.64
N ASN A 429 -26.26 9.88 6.74
CA ASN A 429 -26.92 9.32 5.58
C ASN A 429 -26.36 9.99 4.34
N CYS A 430 -26.04 9.18 3.33
CA CYS A 430 -25.44 9.64 2.09
C CYS A 430 -26.36 9.38 0.90
N SER A 431 -26.27 10.22 -0.12
CA SER A 431 -26.89 9.92 -1.40
C SER A 431 -26.20 8.73 -2.04
N ASN A 432 -26.97 7.93 -2.79
CA ASN A 432 -26.38 6.91 -3.65
C ASN A 432 -25.47 7.57 -4.71
N SER A 433 -24.40 6.88 -5.08
CA SER A 433 -23.63 7.22 -6.27
C SER A 433 -24.51 6.98 -7.51
N VAL A 434 -24.74 8.03 -8.31
CA VAL A 434 -25.51 7.95 -9.57
C VAL A 434 -24.64 8.50 -10.69
N ASP A 435 -24.51 7.77 -11.80
CA ASP A 435 -23.83 8.21 -13.02
C ASP A 435 -22.43 8.84 -12.78
N ASN A 436 -21.53 8.12 -12.10
CA ASN A 436 -20.18 8.58 -11.75
C ASN A 436 -20.10 9.83 -10.86
N HIS A 437 -21.21 10.28 -10.26
CA HIS A 437 -21.17 11.36 -9.28
C HIS A 437 -20.81 10.81 -7.90
N PRO A 438 -19.86 11.44 -7.19
CA PRO A 438 -19.45 11.00 -5.86
C PRO A 438 -20.64 11.09 -4.87
N PRO A 439 -20.78 10.14 -3.94
CA PRO A 439 -21.75 10.22 -2.87
C PRO A 439 -21.63 11.53 -2.09
N ARG A 440 -22.78 12.03 -1.63
CA ARG A 440 -22.91 13.29 -0.89
C ARG A 440 -23.53 13.04 0.46
N ILE A 441 -23.06 13.74 1.49
CA ILE A 441 -23.69 13.67 2.82
C ILE A 441 -25.00 14.48 2.78
N ILE A 442 -26.12 13.80 3.00
CA ILE A 442 -27.47 14.40 2.93
C ILE A 442 -28.13 14.51 4.31
N SER A 443 -27.69 13.73 5.30
CA SER A 443 -28.14 13.84 6.69
C SER A 443 -26.98 13.64 7.65
N LEU A 444 -27.00 14.41 8.74
CA LEU A 444 -26.09 14.29 9.87
C LEU A 444 -26.90 14.26 11.17
N ASN A 445 -26.83 13.14 11.88
CA ASN A 445 -27.42 12.97 13.19
C ASN A 445 -26.32 12.95 14.25
N LEU A 446 -26.28 14.00 15.06
CA LEU A 446 -25.40 14.13 16.23
C LEU A 446 -26.21 14.20 17.52
N SER A 447 -27.49 13.84 17.50
CA SER A 447 -28.35 13.87 18.67
C SER A 447 -27.86 12.92 19.78
N HIS A 448 -28.15 13.25 21.03
CA HIS A 448 -27.83 12.41 22.20
C HIS A 448 -26.33 12.10 22.43
N ASN A 449 -25.41 12.93 21.93
CA ASN A 449 -23.97 12.72 22.09
C ASN A 449 -23.33 13.55 23.21
N SER A 450 -24.14 14.19 24.06
CA SER A 450 -23.67 15.09 25.13
C SER A 450 -22.74 16.21 24.63
N LEU A 451 -22.86 16.61 23.36
CA LEU A 451 -21.97 17.60 22.75
C LEU A 451 -22.08 18.95 23.47
N THR A 452 -20.94 19.60 23.71
CA THR A 452 -20.85 20.91 24.38
C THR A 452 -20.28 21.96 23.42
N GLY A 453 -20.38 23.24 23.79
CA GLY A 453 -19.84 24.35 22.99
C GLY A 453 -20.86 24.92 22.00
N VAL A 454 -20.39 25.74 21.07
CA VAL A 454 -21.26 26.38 20.06
C VAL A 454 -21.47 25.50 18.84
N ILE A 455 -22.54 25.74 18.09
CA ILE A 455 -22.76 25.12 16.78
C ILE A 455 -21.82 25.81 15.77
N PRO A 456 -20.90 25.10 15.11
CA PRO A 456 -19.94 25.72 14.21
C PRO A 456 -20.55 26.06 12.85
N ASP A 457 -20.05 27.15 12.25
CA ASP A 457 -20.51 27.64 10.95
C ASP A 457 -20.24 26.65 9.81
N PHE A 458 -19.17 25.83 9.91
CA PHE A 458 -18.80 24.87 8.86
C PHE A 458 -19.84 23.76 8.63
N LEU A 459 -20.78 23.55 9.56
CA LEU A 459 -21.93 22.65 9.32
C LEU A 459 -22.80 23.14 8.15
N ALA A 460 -22.78 24.44 7.85
CA ALA A 460 -23.44 25.00 6.67
C ALA A 460 -22.65 24.78 5.37
N GLU A 461 -21.38 24.38 5.43
CA GLU A 461 -20.52 24.17 4.26
C GLU A 461 -20.79 22.84 3.54
N LEU A 462 -21.52 21.92 4.19
CA LEU A 462 -22.04 20.70 3.56
C LEU A 462 -23.09 21.06 2.49
N PRO A 463 -22.78 20.96 1.19
CA PRO A 463 -23.58 21.56 0.12
C PRO A 463 -24.89 20.84 -0.17
N SER A 464 -24.95 19.53 0.07
CA SER A 464 -26.11 18.68 -0.23
C SER A 464 -26.88 18.26 1.02
N LEU A 465 -26.52 18.82 2.17
CA LEU A 465 -27.11 18.47 3.46
C LEU A 465 -28.54 18.98 3.56
N ARG A 466 -29.46 18.08 3.86
CA ARG A 466 -30.91 18.34 3.97
C ARG A 466 -31.41 18.20 5.39
N THR A 467 -30.69 17.49 6.25
CA THR A 467 -31.10 17.27 7.63
C THR A 467 -29.90 17.31 8.56
N ILE A 468 -30.03 18.10 9.63
CA ILE A 468 -29.14 18.05 10.78
C ILE A 468 -29.99 17.84 12.02
N ASP A 469 -29.65 16.83 12.80
CA ASP A 469 -30.20 16.62 14.13
C ASP A 469 -29.15 16.86 15.21
N LEU A 470 -29.31 17.93 15.98
CA LEU A 470 -28.49 18.31 17.13
C LEU A 470 -29.25 18.20 18.46
N THR A 471 -30.44 17.58 18.45
CA THR A 471 -31.29 17.50 19.65
C THR A 471 -30.62 16.74 20.79
N SER A 472 -31.04 17.03 22.02
CA SER A 472 -30.55 16.32 23.21
C SER A 472 -29.03 16.38 23.39
N ASN A 473 -28.43 17.55 23.13
CA ASN A 473 -27.04 17.88 23.43
C ASN A 473 -26.95 19.05 24.42
N ASN A 474 -25.74 19.35 24.89
CA ASN A 474 -25.42 20.44 25.81
C ASN A 474 -24.82 21.65 25.07
N LEU A 475 -25.28 21.89 23.84
CA LEU A 475 -24.82 22.97 22.97
C LEU A 475 -25.33 24.32 23.50
N VAL A 476 -24.47 25.34 23.43
CA VAL A 476 -24.75 26.71 23.90
C VAL A 476 -24.56 27.72 22.77
N GLY A 477 -25.04 28.94 22.97
CA GLY A 477 -24.91 30.01 21.97
C GLY A 477 -26.01 30.00 20.92
N ARG A 478 -25.82 30.82 19.87
CA ARG A 478 -26.81 31.00 18.80
C ARG A 478 -26.55 30.04 17.65
N VAL A 479 -27.61 29.67 16.94
CA VAL A 479 -27.48 28.95 15.66
C VAL A 479 -26.79 29.87 14.65
N PRO A 480 -25.72 29.39 13.96
CA PRO A 480 -25.10 30.05 12.83
C PRO A 480 -26.08 30.68 11.85
N ILE A 481 -25.79 31.93 11.43
CA ILE A 481 -26.65 32.65 10.46
C ILE A 481 -26.78 31.85 9.16
N ALA A 482 -25.71 31.19 8.72
CA ALA A 482 -25.73 30.36 7.52
C ALA A 482 -26.70 29.17 7.62
N LEU A 483 -26.74 28.49 8.78
CA LEU A 483 -27.69 27.41 9.04
C LEU A 483 -29.12 27.93 9.18
N SER A 484 -29.31 29.07 9.86
CA SER A 484 -30.61 29.72 10.00
C SER A 484 -31.21 30.09 8.65
N LYS A 485 -30.41 30.65 7.73
CA LYS A 485 -30.85 30.97 6.36
C LYS A 485 -31.30 29.72 5.59
N LYS A 486 -30.52 28.63 5.65
CA LYS A 486 -30.89 27.35 5.01
C LYS A 486 -32.16 26.72 5.63
N LYS A 487 -32.42 26.99 6.92
CA LYS A 487 -33.67 26.58 7.56
C LYS A 487 -34.84 27.44 7.08
N GLU A 488 -34.66 28.75 6.98
CA GLU A 488 -35.66 29.72 6.54
C GLU A 488 -36.08 29.52 5.07
N ASP A 489 -35.14 29.17 4.18
CA ASP A 489 -35.42 28.90 2.77
C ASP A 489 -35.92 27.46 2.50
N GLY A 490 -36.01 26.63 3.53
CA GLY A 490 -36.51 25.26 3.46
C GLY A 490 -35.52 24.23 2.89
N SER A 491 -34.28 24.62 2.57
CA SER A 491 -33.25 23.70 2.06
C SER A 491 -32.68 22.77 3.14
N LEU A 492 -32.80 23.13 4.42
CA LEU A 492 -32.29 22.37 5.56
C LEU A 492 -33.35 22.18 6.65
N ASN A 493 -33.62 20.91 6.99
CA ASN A 493 -34.32 20.54 8.21
C ASN A 493 -33.33 20.53 9.39
N LEU A 494 -33.27 21.64 10.13
CA LEU A 494 -32.42 21.78 11.31
C LEU A 494 -33.21 21.57 12.61
N ARG A 495 -32.90 20.50 13.33
CA ARG A 495 -33.43 20.16 14.65
C ARG A 495 -32.38 20.43 15.73
N PHE A 496 -32.77 21.17 16.77
CA PHE A 496 -31.92 21.51 17.91
C PHE A 496 -32.79 21.81 19.14
N GLY A 497 -32.24 21.62 20.34
CA GLY A 497 -32.97 21.76 21.61
C GLY A 497 -33.27 20.41 22.28
N HIS A 498 -34.17 20.40 23.26
CA HIS A 498 -34.45 19.23 24.10
C HIS A 498 -35.65 18.36 23.63
N HIS A 499 -36.13 18.53 22.39
CA HIS A 499 -37.34 17.87 21.89
C HIS A 499 -37.17 17.26 20.51
#